data_AF-A0A7J3MYQ3-F1
#
_entry.id   AF-A0A7J3MYQ3-F1
#
_cell.length_a   1.000
_cell.length_b   1.000
_cell.length_c   1.000
_cell.angle_alpha   90.00
_cell.angle_beta   90.00
_cell.angle_gamma   90.00
#
_symmetry.space_group_name_H-M   'P 1'
#
loop_
_entity.id
_entity.type
_entity.pdbx_description
1 polymer ?
#
loop_
_entity_poly.entity_id
_entity_poly.type
_entity_poly.pdbx_seq_one_letter_code
_entity_poly.pdbx_strand_id
1 'polypeptide(L)'
;MKQKVHATPSNILKIFENLSDFAEYLDVVFDGYGIVIMRKKGLVKPIEEKLWLTYSIVKVNDEHVIMFRFSGSLDPVSRVRIRSSEKGCEIVSECIGDKSICSYIDNMLKKLTTNLDKIVEKMNKRSKSIEMNITKFTMSLRYAKVIDGLAEVTLSSLYLKYPLLERRKVKLDDVKNLDEFLDKLYRRYSSLIREVYIHVSDTNWMFILAVDLENMIYTPSFIEDTLRVVGKEAIERFLKKQEEYVTVAILTMQS
;
A
#
# COMPACT_ATOMS: atom_id res chain seq x y z
N MET A 1 -0.36 -11.87 -22.34
CA MET A 1 -0.04 -13.23 -21.84
C MET A 1 -1.27 -13.87 -21.17
N LYS A 2 -1.46 -15.19 -21.24
CA LYS A 2 -2.54 -15.91 -20.52
C LYS A 2 -1.97 -17.13 -19.80
N GLN A 3 -2.29 -17.28 -18.51
CA GLN A 3 -1.79 -18.36 -17.65
C GLN A 3 -2.92 -18.95 -16.80
N LYS A 4 -2.95 -20.27 -16.67
CA LYS A 4 -3.84 -20.98 -15.73
C LYS A 4 -3.05 -21.37 -14.49
N VAL A 5 -3.67 -21.21 -13.33
CA VAL A 5 -2.99 -21.33 -12.06
C VAL A 5 -3.86 -22.09 -11.07
N HIS A 6 -3.26 -23.05 -10.36
CA HIS A 6 -3.94 -23.83 -9.33
C HIS A 6 -3.97 -23.09 -7.98
N ALA A 7 -4.56 -21.89 -7.99
CA ALA A 7 -4.83 -21.11 -6.79
C ALA A 7 -6.17 -20.37 -6.93
N THR A 8 -6.74 -19.93 -5.82
CA THR A 8 -7.93 -19.08 -5.84
C THR A 8 -7.55 -17.65 -6.24
N PRO A 9 -8.46 -16.87 -6.86
CA PRO A 9 -8.25 -15.44 -7.07
C PRO A 9 -7.87 -14.70 -5.79
N SER A 10 -8.47 -15.07 -4.65
CA SER A 10 -8.17 -14.49 -3.34
C SER A 10 -6.69 -14.63 -2.97
N ASN A 11 -6.07 -15.79 -3.23
CA ASN A 11 -4.65 -15.98 -2.98
C ASN A 11 -3.80 -15.03 -3.83
N ILE A 12 -4.12 -14.91 -5.12
CA ILE A 12 -3.38 -14.02 -6.03
C ILE A 12 -3.51 -12.57 -5.58
N LEU A 13 -4.71 -12.13 -5.18
CA LEU A 13 -4.94 -10.77 -4.71
C LEU A 13 -4.18 -10.45 -3.44
N LYS A 14 -4.18 -11.36 -2.46
CA LYS A 14 -3.40 -11.20 -1.23
C LYS A 14 -1.90 -11.07 -1.51
N ILE A 15 -1.39 -11.77 -2.52
CA ILE A 15 0.01 -11.62 -2.97
C ILE A 15 0.23 -10.20 -3.50
N PHE A 16 -0.67 -9.67 -4.32
CA PHE A 16 -0.56 -8.30 -4.83
C PHE A 16 -0.79 -7.24 -3.75
N GLU A 17 -1.65 -7.46 -2.76
CA GLU A 17 -1.81 -6.55 -1.62
C GLU A 17 -0.55 -6.46 -0.75
N ASN A 18 0.28 -7.51 -0.77
CA ASN A 18 1.52 -7.62 0.00
C ASN A 18 2.72 -7.88 -0.91
N LEU A 19 2.75 -7.26 -2.11
CA LEU A 19 3.69 -7.61 -3.18
C LEU A 19 5.17 -7.43 -2.75
N SER A 20 5.43 -6.47 -1.85
CA SER A 20 6.75 -6.24 -1.24
C SER A 20 7.28 -7.45 -0.47
N ASP A 21 6.41 -8.18 0.22
CA ASP A 21 6.79 -9.32 1.08
C ASP A 21 7.22 -10.54 0.26
N PHE A 22 6.87 -10.53 -1.02
CA PHE A 22 7.16 -11.59 -1.99
C PHE A 22 8.13 -11.11 -3.08
N ALA A 23 8.71 -9.92 -2.94
CA ALA A 23 9.57 -9.31 -3.93
C ALA A 23 10.72 -10.24 -4.37
N GLU A 24 11.33 -10.96 -3.42
CA GLU A 24 12.39 -11.95 -3.65
C GLU A 24 11.95 -13.11 -4.56
N TYR A 25 10.70 -13.57 -4.45
CA TYR A 25 10.17 -14.67 -5.28
C TYR A 25 9.77 -14.19 -6.67
N LEU A 26 9.55 -12.89 -6.82
CA LEU A 26 9.05 -12.27 -8.03
C LEU A 26 10.14 -11.54 -8.82
N ASP A 27 11.34 -11.43 -8.24
CA ASP A 27 12.49 -10.69 -8.79
C ASP A 27 12.13 -9.24 -9.15
N VAL A 28 11.46 -8.62 -8.19
CA VAL A 28 11.08 -7.21 -8.26
C VAL A 28 11.78 -6.45 -7.16
N VAL A 29 12.16 -5.21 -7.47
CA VAL A 29 12.75 -4.30 -6.49
C VAL A 29 11.69 -3.29 -6.11
N PHE A 30 11.58 -3.01 -4.81
CA PHE A 30 10.71 -1.96 -4.28
C PHE A 30 11.55 -0.87 -3.63
N ASP A 31 11.12 0.38 -3.79
CA ASP A 31 11.72 1.53 -3.10
C ASP A 31 10.74 2.26 -2.17
N GLY A 32 9.65 1.59 -1.80
CA GLY A 32 8.59 2.11 -0.94
C GLY A 32 7.42 2.76 -1.68
N TYR A 33 7.64 3.34 -2.86
CA TYR A 33 6.60 4.00 -3.65
C TYR A 33 6.00 3.06 -4.70
N GLY A 34 6.77 2.08 -5.17
CA GLY A 34 6.31 1.13 -6.16
C GLY A 34 7.38 0.14 -6.57
N ILE A 35 7.14 -0.52 -7.69
CA ILE A 35 8.12 -1.40 -8.34
C ILE A 35 9.12 -0.52 -9.08
N VAL A 36 10.40 -0.72 -8.80
CA VAL A 36 11.50 -0.06 -9.50
C VAL A 36 12.01 -0.97 -10.61
N ILE A 37 12.00 -0.43 -11.83
CA ILE A 37 12.59 -1.08 -12.99
C ILE A 37 13.85 -0.31 -13.38
N MET A 38 14.97 -1.04 -13.35
CA MET A 38 16.26 -0.55 -13.86
C MET A 38 16.36 -0.88 -15.34
N ARG A 39 16.38 0.14 -16.20
CA ARG A 39 16.57 -0.03 -17.66
C ARG A 39 17.92 0.53 -18.07
N LYS A 40 18.72 -0.26 -18.78
CA LYS A 40 19.92 0.24 -19.45
C LYS A 40 19.53 0.91 -20.76
N LYS A 41 19.86 2.19 -20.91
CA LYS A 41 19.73 2.98 -22.15
C LYS A 41 21.12 3.40 -22.63
N GLY A 42 21.24 3.67 -23.93
CA GLY A 42 22.50 4.13 -24.54
C GLY A 42 23.30 2.99 -25.17
N LEU A 43 23.68 3.18 -26.43
CA LEU A 43 24.45 2.19 -27.22
C LEU A 43 25.94 2.20 -26.88
N VAL A 44 26.47 3.32 -26.40
CA VAL A 44 27.92 3.56 -26.20
C VAL A 44 28.31 3.62 -24.72
N LYS A 45 27.45 4.20 -23.88
CA LYS A 45 27.57 4.12 -22.41
C LYS A 45 26.21 3.70 -21.85
N PRO A 46 26.12 2.57 -21.14
CA PRO A 46 24.88 2.17 -20.50
C PRO A 46 24.56 3.17 -19.39
N ILE A 47 23.54 3.99 -19.61
CA ILE A 47 22.91 4.85 -18.61
C ILE A 47 21.81 4.01 -17.98
N GLU A 48 21.83 3.90 -16.65
CA GLU A 48 20.75 3.27 -15.91
C GLU A 48 19.62 4.27 -15.68
N GLU A 49 18.49 4.02 -16.34
CA GLU A 49 17.24 4.74 -16.13
C GLU A 49 16.41 3.99 -15.08
N LYS A 50 16.02 4.70 -14.03
CA LYS A 50 15.09 4.19 -13.01
C LYS A 50 13.66 4.56 -13.42
N LEU A 51 12.80 3.57 -13.49
CA LEU A 51 11.37 3.74 -13.77
C LEU A 51 10.57 3.23 -12.58
N TRP A 52 9.63 4.06 -12.11
CA TRP A 52 8.74 3.71 -11.02
C TRP A 52 7.40 3.29 -11.55
N LEU A 53 6.96 2.09 -11.17
CA LEU A 53 5.63 1.59 -11.43
C LEU A 53 4.82 1.50 -10.15
N THR A 54 3.64 2.10 -10.16
CA THR A 54 2.61 1.86 -9.16
C THR A 54 1.58 0.90 -9.71
N TYR A 55 0.83 0.25 -8.82
CA TYR A 55 -0.30 -0.58 -9.23
C TYR A 55 -1.51 -0.33 -8.35
N SER A 56 -2.69 -0.56 -8.94
CA SER A 56 -3.97 -0.48 -8.25
C SER A 56 -4.79 -1.72 -8.56
N ILE A 57 -5.47 -2.26 -7.56
CA ILE A 57 -6.39 -3.39 -7.70
C ILE A 57 -7.82 -2.83 -7.76
N VAL A 58 -8.55 -3.16 -8.80
CA VAL A 58 -9.95 -2.74 -9.01
C VAL A 58 -10.78 -3.99 -9.23
N LYS A 59 -11.92 -4.08 -8.54
CA LYS A 59 -12.91 -5.13 -8.80
C LYS A 59 -13.89 -4.64 -9.88
N VAL A 60 -14.04 -5.39 -10.95
CA VAL A 60 -14.98 -5.11 -12.04
C VAL A 60 -15.82 -6.37 -12.25
N ASN A 61 -17.09 -6.32 -11.85
CA ASN A 61 -17.97 -7.50 -11.81
C ASN A 61 -17.35 -8.64 -10.98
N ASP A 62 -17.27 -9.84 -11.55
CA ASP A 62 -16.64 -11.03 -10.93
C ASP A 62 -15.13 -11.14 -11.21
N GLU A 63 -14.52 -10.10 -11.77
CA GLU A 63 -13.10 -10.07 -12.10
C GLU A 63 -12.35 -9.08 -11.23
N HIS A 64 -11.10 -9.43 -10.91
CA HIS A 64 -10.16 -8.48 -10.32
C HIS A 64 -9.17 -8.02 -11.38
N VAL A 65 -9.00 -6.72 -11.51
CA VAL A 65 -8.13 -6.07 -12.49
C VAL A 65 -7.03 -5.32 -11.77
N ILE A 66 -5.79 -5.68 -12.06
CA ILE A 66 -4.60 -5.00 -11.55
C ILE A 66 -4.06 -4.13 -12.67
N MET A 67 -4.03 -2.83 -12.43
CA MET A 67 -3.51 -1.85 -13.38
C MET A 67 -2.13 -1.39 -12.96
N PHE A 68 -1.13 -1.56 -13.81
CA PHE A 68 0.22 -1.02 -13.61
C PHE A 68 0.35 0.30 -14.35
N ARG A 69 0.91 1.31 -13.68
CA ARG A 69 1.07 2.67 -14.21
C ARG A 69 2.46 3.16 -13.88
N PHE A 70 3.00 4.04 -14.73
CA PHE A 70 4.14 4.84 -14.30
C PHE A 70 3.71 5.77 -13.16
N SER A 71 4.62 5.99 -12.20
CA SER A 71 4.39 6.99 -11.16
C SER A 71 4.08 8.35 -11.79
N GLY A 72 2.98 8.98 -11.35
CA GLY A 72 2.48 10.24 -11.91
C GLY A 72 1.62 10.11 -13.18
N SER A 73 1.47 8.91 -13.77
CA SER A 73 0.58 8.68 -14.91
C SER A 73 -0.78 8.12 -14.49
N LEU A 74 -1.85 8.58 -15.12
CA LEU A 74 -3.18 7.98 -15.00
C LEU A 74 -3.37 6.80 -15.96
N ASP A 75 -2.64 6.78 -17.06
CA ASP A 75 -2.76 5.76 -18.10
C ASP A 75 -2.03 4.47 -17.70
N PRO A 76 -2.72 3.31 -17.75
CA PRO A 76 -2.11 2.03 -17.46
C PRO A 76 -1.13 1.63 -18.57
N VAL A 77 0.05 1.16 -18.17
CA VAL A 77 1.03 0.52 -19.04
C VAL A 77 0.66 -0.94 -19.28
N SER A 78 0.07 -1.60 -18.27
CA SER A 78 -0.41 -2.98 -18.35
C SER A 78 -1.66 -3.18 -17.50
N ARG A 79 -2.54 -4.09 -17.95
CA ARG A 79 -3.71 -4.56 -17.21
C ARG A 79 -3.65 -6.07 -17.03
N VAL A 80 -3.77 -6.52 -15.80
CA VAL A 80 -3.81 -7.94 -15.45
C VAL A 80 -5.18 -8.28 -14.91
N ARG A 81 -5.93 -9.11 -15.63
CA ARG A 81 -7.23 -9.64 -15.21
C ARG A 81 -7.05 -10.99 -14.52
N ILE A 82 -7.66 -11.14 -13.36
CA ILE A 82 -7.68 -12.35 -12.54
C ILE A 82 -9.12 -12.85 -12.52
N ARG A 83 -9.35 -14.05 -13.03
CA ARG A 83 -10.68 -14.65 -13.20
C ARG A 83 -10.73 -16.02 -12.55
N SER A 84 -11.84 -16.33 -11.88
CA SER A 84 -12.12 -17.69 -11.44
C SER A 84 -12.27 -18.63 -12.64
N SER A 85 -11.79 -19.85 -12.51
CA SER A 85 -11.99 -20.93 -13.48
C SER A 85 -12.28 -22.23 -12.73
N GLU A 86 -12.87 -23.22 -13.40
CA GLU A 86 -13.21 -24.52 -12.79
C GLU A 86 -12.01 -25.23 -12.13
N LYS A 87 -10.78 -24.93 -12.56
CA LYS A 87 -9.55 -25.57 -12.06
C LYS A 87 -8.67 -24.63 -11.21
N GLY A 88 -9.20 -23.49 -10.76
CA GLY A 88 -8.48 -22.49 -9.99
C GLY A 88 -8.68 -21.09 -10.54
N CYS A 89 -7.61 -20.45 -11.01
CA CYS A 89 -7.63 -19.07 -11.48
C CYS A 89 -6.95 -18.93 -12.85
N GLU A 90 -7.45 -18.01 -13.66
CA GLU A 90 -6.80 -17.57 -14.90
C GLU A 90 -6.25 -16.15 -14.71
N ILE A 91 -4.98 -15.95 -15.07
CA ILE A 91 -4.31 -14.65 -15.09
C ILE A 91 -4.09 -14.25 -16.56
N VAL A 92 -4.69 -13.13 -16.95
CA VAL A 92 -4.60 -12.57 -18.31
C VAL A 92 -3.97 -11.20 -18.25
N SER A 93 -2.78 -11.06 -18.81
CA SER A 93 -2.04 -9.80 -18.93
C SER A 93 -2.23 -9.21 -20.33
N GLU A 94 -2.63 -7.94 -20.38
CA GLU A 94 -2.81 -7.12 -21.56
C GLU A 94 -1.83 -5.94 -21.50
N CYS A 95 -0.95 -5.87 -22.51
CA CYS A 95 0.00 -4.77 -22.65
C CYS A 95 -0.65 -3.60 -23.37
N ILE A 96 -0.52 -2.40 -22.81
CA ILE A 96 -1.12 -1.17 -23.36
C ILE A 96 -0.03 -0.17 -23.77
N GLY A 97 1.02 -0.03 -22.96
CA GLY A 97 2.08 0.96 -23.14
C GLY A 97 3.42 0.36 -23.58
N ASP A 98 4.50 0.77 -22.90
CA ASP A 98 5.86 0.35 -23.22
C ASP A 98 6.02 -1.18 -23.14
N LYS A 99 6.34 -1.81 -24.29
CA LYS A 99 6.52 -3.26 -24.43
C LYS A 99 7.61 -3.83 -23.51
N SER A 100 8.68 -3.08 -23.24
CA SER A 100 9.75 -3.54 -22.35
C SER A 100 9.25 -3.67 -20.91
N ILE A 101 8.38 -2.76 -20.50
CA ILE A 101 7.74 -2.77 -19.18
C ILE A 101 6.69 -3.87 -19.10
N CYS A 102 5.88 -4.05 -20.15
CA CYS A 102 4.97 -5.18 -20.22
C CYS A 102 5.70 -6.52 -20.14
N SER A 103 6.86 -6.65 -20.79
CA SER A 103 7.69 -7.84 -20.70
C SER A 103 8.22 -8.06 -19.28
N TYR A 104 8.56 -6.99 -18.57
CA TYR A 104 8.95 -7.07 -17.17
C TYR A 104 7.80 -7.58 -16.30
N ILE A 105 6.59 -7.02 -16.47
CA ILE A 105 5.38 -7.44 -15.75
C ILE A 105 5.02 -8.90 -16.09
N ASP A 106 5.07 -9.29 -17.36
CA ASP A 106 4.81 -10.67 -17.77
C ASP A 106 5.84 -11.65 -17.17
N ASN A 107 7.10 -11.24 -17.03
CA ASN A 107 8.12 -12.05 -16.34
C ASN A 107 7.86 -12.15 -14.83
N MET A 108 7.46 -11.05 -14.17
CA MET A 108 7.03 -11.07 -12.78
C MET A 108 5.84 -12.02 -12.58
N LEU A 109 4.84 -11.98 -13.46
CA LEU A 109 3.68 -12.87 -13.41
C LEU A 109 4.07 -14.34 -13.65
N LYS A 110 5.00 -14.62 -14.57
CA LYS A 110 5.58 -15.96 -14.72
C LYS A 110 6.23 -16.43 -13.42
N LYS A 111 7.06 -15.60 -12.80
CA LYS A 111 7.71 -15.94 -11.51
C LYS A 111 6.69 -16.16 -10.40
N LEU A 112 5.61 -15.36 -10.37
CA LEU A 112 4.48 -15.57 -9.46
C LEU A 112 3.87 -16.95 -9.66
N THR A 113 3.58 -17.35 -10.89
CA THR A 113 3.01 -18.68 -11.16
C THR A 113 3.97 -19.82 -10.84
N THR A 114 5.27 -19.66 -11.12
CA THR A 114 6.29 -20.69 -10.83
C THR A 114 6.53 -20.86 -9.33
N ASN A 115 6.51 -19.77 -8.57
CA ASN A 115 6.81 -19.78 -7.13
C ASN A 115 5.54 -19.82 -6.26
N LEU A 116 4.37 -20.02 -6.86
CA LEU A 116 3.09 -19.84 -6.18
C LEU A 116 2.94 -20.73 -4.96
N ASP A 117 3.32 -22.00 -5.05
CA ASP A 117 3.22 -22.94 -3.92
C ASP A 117 4.08 -22.50 -2.75
N LYS A 118 5.30 -22.02 -3.01
CA LYS A 118 6.21 -21.47 -1.98
C LYS A 118 5.66 -20.19 -1.37
N ILE A 119 5.07 -19.33 -2.19
CA ILE A 119 4.45 -18.07 -1.75
C ILE A 119 3.23 -18.38 -0.85
N VAL A 120 2.36 -19.28 -1.28
CA VAL A 120 1.18 -19.72 -0.53
C VAL A 120 1.60 -20.45 0.76
N GLU A 121 2.66 -21.25 0.74
CA GLU A 121 3.23 -21.86 1.93
C GLU A 121 3.77 -20.81 2.90
N LYS A 122 4.49 -19.79 2.44
CA LYS A 122 4.96 -18.65 3.26
C LYS A 122 3.78 -17.89 3.87
N MET A 123 2.72 -17.68 3.09
CA MET A 123 1.47 -17.07 3.57
C MET A 123 0.81 -17.93 4.66
N ASN A 124 0.69 -19.24 4.44
CA ASN A 124 0.03 -20.17 5.36
C ASN A 124 0.86 -20.44 6.62
N LYS A 125 2.20 -20.43 6.54
CA LYS A 125 3.09 -20.48 7.71
C LYS A 125 2.90 -19.24 8.58
N ARG A 126 2.80 -18.05 7.98
CA ARG A 126 2.35 -16.85 8.69
C ARG A 126 0.95 -17.02 9.30
N SER A 127 0.02 -17.73 8.67
CA SER A 127 -1.30 -17.96 9.28
C SER A 127 -1.29 -18.97 10.44
N LYS A 128 -0.29 -19.86 10.54
CA LYS A 128 -0.22 -20.91 11.58
C LYS A 128 0.78 -20.65 12.70
N SER A 129 1.76 -19.77 12.51
CA SER A 129 2.76 -19.44 13.53
C SER A 129 2.80 -17.95 13.77
N ILE A 130 1.70 -17.39 14.30
CA ILE A 130 1.75 -16.04 14.81
C ILE A 130 0.88 -15.91 16.06
N GLU A 131 1.46 -16.16 17.23
CA GLU A 131 1.38 -15.12 18.26
C GLU A 131 2.12 -13.93 17.64
N MET A 132 1.39 -12.91 17.20
CA MET A 132 2.01 -11.72 16.60
C MET A 132 2.77 -11.12 17.77
N ASN A 133 4.10 -11.18 17.73
CA ASN A 133 4.88 -10.12 18.35
C ASN A 133 4.55 -8.85 17.57
N ILE A 134 3.36 -8.31 17.84
CA ILE A 134 2.90 -7.02 17.38
C ILE A 134 3.92 -6.06 17.94
N THR A 135 4.62 -5.36 17.05
CA THR A 135 5.45 -4.24 17.46
C THR A 135 4.54 -3.23 18.14
N LYS A 136 4.66 -3.10 19.47
CA LYS A 136 3.77 -2.24 20.25
C LYS A 136 4.18 -0.79 20.07
N PHE A 137 3.38 -0.07 19.31
CA PHE A 137 3.48 1.36 19.20
C PHE A 137 2.97 2.02 20.49
N THR A 138 3.70 3.02 20.98
CA THR A 138 3.31 3.77 22.18
C THR A 138 2.68 5.10 21.80
N MET A 139 1.47 5.36 22.29
CA MET A 139 0.84 6.67 22.11
C MET A 139 1.65 7.75 22.86
N SER A 140 1.96 8.84 22.16
CA SER A 140 2.69 9.99 22.68
C SER A 140 2.03 11.28 22.22
N LEU A 141 2.23 12.38 22.96
CA LEU A 141 1.82 13.72 22.55
C LEU A 141 2.96 14.53 21.91
N ARG A 142 4.09 13.88 21.59
CA ARG A 142 5.28 14.53 21.00
C ARG A 142 4.95 15.40 19.79
N TYR A 143 4.05 14.94 18.92
CA TYR A 143 3.67 15.66 17.70
C TYR A 143 2.35 16.43 17.82
N ALA A 144 1.80 16.61 19.03
CA ALA A 144 0.47 17.19 19.22
C ALA A 144 0.35 18.59 18.59
N LYS A 145 1.33 19.47 18.83
CA LYS A 145 1.36 20.82 18.23
C LYS A 145 1.44 20.79 16.70
N VAL A 146 2.16 19.80 16.16
CA VAL A 146 2.35 19.70 14.71
C VAL A 146 1.05 19.26 14.05
N ILE A 147 0.42 18.21 14.57
CA ILE A 147 -0.85 17.71 14.02
C ILE A 147 -1.99 18.71 14.21
N ASP A 148 -2.02 19.42 15.35
CA ASP A 148 -3.00 20.48 15.58
C ASP A 148 -2.86 21.60 14.53
N GLY A 149 -1.62 21.95 14.16
CA GLY A 149 -1.35 22.86 13.04
C GLY A 149 -1.73 22.29 11.66
N LEU A 150 -1.70 20.96 11.47
CA LEU A 150 -2.18 20.32 10.24
C LEU A 150 -3.71 20.34 10.12
N ALA A 151 -4.42 20.37 11.24
CA ALA A 151 -5.88 20.49 11.27
C ALA A 151 -6.40 21.83 10.71
N GLU A 152 -5.54 22.85 10.65
CA GLU A 152 -5.84 24.15 10.05
C GLU A 152 -5.64 24.17 8.53
N VAL A 153 -4.96 23.16 7.99
CA VAL A 153 -4.55 23.08 6.60
C VAL A 153 -5.51 22.17 5.85
N THR A 154 -6.06 22.64 4.73
CA THR A 154 -6.92 21.77 3.91
C THR A 154 -6.15 20.53 3.44
N LEU A 155 -6.86 19.42 3.24
CA LEU A 155 -6.33 18.17 2.66
C LEU A 155 -5.49 18.40 1.40
N SER A 156 -5.96 19.30 0.53
CA SER A 156 -5.27 19.70 -0.70
C SER A 156 -3.92 20.38 -0.42
N SER A 157 -3.87 21.25 0.59
CA SER A 157 -2.66 21.95 1.02
C SER A 157 -1.66 21.00 1.73
N LEU A 158 -2.16 20.01 2.47
CA LEU A 158 -1.35 18.93 3.05
C LEU A 158 -0.60 18.14 1.98
N TYR A 159 -1.27 17.77 0.88
CA TYR A 159 -0.65 17.02 -0.23
C TYR A 159 0.36 17.83 -1.04
N LEU A 160 0.27 19.16 -1.03
CA LEU A 160 1.27 20.02 -1.66
C LEU A 160 2.52 20.15 -0.79
N LYS A 161 2.36 20.11 0.54
CA LYS A 161 3.44 20.31 1.51
C LYS A 161 4.20 19.03 1.85
N TYR A 162 3.51 17.88 1.84
CA TYR A 162 4.07 16.59 2.24
C TYR A 162 3.97 15.58 1.09
N PRO A 163 5.08 14.96 0.67
CA PRO A 163 5.08 13.92 -0.36
C PRO A 163 4.14 12.75 0.00
N LEU A 164 3.24 12.43 -0.94
CA LEU A 164 2.31 11.30 -0.81
C LEU A 164 3.03 9.98 -1.12
N LEU A 165 3.06 9.07 -0.14
CA LEU A 165 3.55 7.70 -0.31
C LEU A 165 2.48 6.81 -0.95
N GLU A 166 1.26 6.89 -0.42
CA GLU A 166 0.17 6.00 -0.80
C GLU A 166 -1.17 6.68 -0.56
N ARG A 167 -2.14 6.40 -1.43
CA ARG A 167 -3.55 6.73 -1.19
C ARG A 167 -4.44 5.59 -1.69
N ARG A 168 -5.35 5.12 -0.83
CA ARG A 168 -6.29 4.03 -1.16
C ARG A 168 -7.59 4.14 -0.39
N LYS A 169 -8.64 3.53 -0.94
CA LYS A 169 -9.91 3.31 -0.24
C LYS A 169 -9.87 1.92 0.40
N VAL A 170 -10.11 1.84 1.71
CA VAL A 170 -10.01 0.60 2.50
C VAL A 170 -11.22 0.46 3.41
N LYS A 171 -11.48 -0.75 3.92
CA LYS A 171 -12.51 -0.94 4.94
C LYS A 171 -12.07 -0.27 6.24
N LEU A 172 -13.00 0.39 6.92
CA LEU A 172 -12.69 1.09 8.17
C LEU A 172 -12.16 0.12 9.25
N ASP A 173 -12.71 -1.10 9.31
CA ASP A 173 -12.32 -2.10 10.30
C ASP A 173 -10.85 -2.54 10.16
N ASP A 174 -10.28 -2.50 8.95
CA ASP A 174 -8.87 -2.81 8.71
C ASP A 174 -7.93 -1.74 9.31
N VAL A 175 -8.46 -0.54 9.56
CA VAL A 175 -7.72 0.61 10.11
C VAL A 175 -8.00 0.78 11.61
N LYS A 176 -9.20 0.41 12.08
CA LYS A 176 -9.57 0.46 13.51
C LYS A 176 -8.67 -0.41 14.38
N ASN A 177 -8.15 -1.52 13.85
CA ASN A 177 -7.08 -2.26 14.52
C ASN A 177 -5.75 -1.52 14.37
N LEU A 178 -5.58 -0.43 15.13
CA LEU A 178 -4.42 0.47 15.01
C LEU A 178 -3.10 -0.26 15.21
N ASP A 179 -3.04 -1.24 16.11
CA ASP A 179 -1.83 -2.01 16.39
C ASP A 179 -1.40 -2.83 15.15
N GLU A 180 -2.32 -3.56 14.54
CA GLU A 180 -2.04 -4.31 13.31
C GLU A 180 -1.76 -3.41 12.12
N PHE A 181 -2.48 -2.30 12.02
CA PHE A 181 -2.32 -1.31 10.96
C PHE A 181 -0.94 -0.64 11.03
N LEU A 182 -0.49 -0.23 12.22
CA LEU A 182 0.83 0.35 12.45
C LEU A 182 1.95 -0.69 12.30
N ASP A 183 1.77 -1.94 12.70
CA ASP A 183 2.75 -3.02 12.44
C ASP A 183 2.95 -3.26 10.94
N LYS A 184 1.86 -3.32 10.16
CA LYS A 184 1.93 -3.41 8.69
C LYS A 184 2.69 -2.24 8.08
N LEU A 185 2.42 -1.03 8.59
CA LEU A 185 3.06 0.20 8.13
C LEU A 185 4.56 0.22 8.50
N TYR A 186 4.92 -0.16 9.73
CA TYR A 186 6.30 -0.31 10.18
C TYR A 186 7.09 -1.26 9.30
N ARG A 187 6.58 -2.47 9.05
CA ARG A 187 7.28 -3.46 8.22
C ARG A 187 7.50 -2.99 6.80
N ARG A 188 6.60 -2.15 6.29
CA ARG A 188 6.65 -1.65 4.92
C ARG A 188 7.60 -0.47 4.75
N TYR A 189 7.66 0.44 5.72
CA TYR A 189 8.35 1.73 5.56
C TYR A 189 9.52 1.98 6.52
N SER A 190 9.70 1.21 7.58
CA SER A 190 10.73 1.48 8.62
C SER A 190 12.16 1.53 8.09
N SER A 191 12.47 0.81 7.01
CA SER A 191 13.80 0.83 6.37
C SER A 191 14.04 2.04 5.48
N LEU A 192 13.01 2.82 5.18
CA LEU A 192 13.03 3.87 4.16
C LEU A 192 12.76 5.25 4.76
N ILE A 193 11.82 5.33 5.70
CA ILE A 193 11.27 6.58 6.20
C ILE A 193 11.13 6.47 7.71
N ARG A 194 11.58 7.51 8.41
CA ARG A 194 11.51 7.59 9.86
C ARG A 194 10.12 8.01 10.34
N GLU A 195 9.55 9.04 9.71
CA GLU A 195 8.35 9.70 10.20
C GLU A 195 7.30 9.87 9.10
N VAL A 196 6.04 9.54 9.39
CA VAL A 196 4.92 9.64 8.45
C VAL A 196 3.68 10.26 9.09
N TYR A 197 2.89 10.97 8.28
CA TYR A 197 1.50 11.25 8.61
C TYR A 197 0.60 10.22 7.95
N ILE A 198 -0.31 9.65 8.73
CA ILE A 198 -1.39 8.82 8.22
C ILE A 198 -2.67 9.61 8.37
N HIS A 199 -3.37 9.75 7.27
CA HIS A 199 -4.60 10.49 7.18
C HIS A 199 -5.74 9.55 6.78
N VAL A 200 -6.68 9.36 7.69
CA VAL A 200 -7.87 8.53 7.50
C VAL A 200 -9.08 9.46 7.48
N SER A 201 -9.86 9.45 6.41
CA SER A 201 -10.98 10.38 6.29
C SER A 201 -12.15 9.81 5.54
N ASP A 202 -13.32 10.34 5.88
CA ASP A 202 -14.51 10.35 5.04
C ASP A 202 -14.94 11.80 4.78
N THR A 203 -16.21 12.00 4.45
CA THR A 203 -16.77 13.23 3.88
C THR A 203 -16.81 14.36 4.91
N ASN A 204 -17.01 14.05 6.19
CA ASN A 204 -17.27 15.02 7.27
C ASN A 204 -16.30 14.92 8.46
N TRP A 205 -15.35 13.99 8.45
CA TRP A 205 -14.37 13.85 9.52
C TRP A 205 -13.02 13.36 9.02
N MET A 206 -12.02 13.60 9.84
CA MET A 206 -10.63 13.27 9.58
C MET A 206 -9.96 12.77 10.86
N PHE A 207 -9.21 11.68 10.74
CA PHE A 207 -8.36 11.12 11.76
C PHE A 207 -6.92 11.11 11.25
N ILE A 208 -6.03 11.76 11.99
CA ILE A 208 -4.62 11.93 11.62
C ILE A 208 -3.74 11.23 12.67
N LEU A 209 -2.74 10.49 12.21
CA LEU A 209 -1.66 9.96 13.04
C LEU A 209 -0.34 10.56 12.56
N ALA A 210 0.44 11.20 13.43
CA ALA A 210 1.87 11.33 13.20
C ALA A 210 2.55 10.12 13.81
N VAL A 211 3.37 9.43 13.03
CA VAL A 211 4.00 8.17 13.44
C VAL A 211 5.50 8.28 13.24
N ASP A 212 6.25 8.04 14.31
CA ASP A 212 7.70 7.85 14.27
C ASP A 212 7.96 6.34 14.30
N LEU A 213 8.36 5.82 13.14
CA LEU A 213 8.59 4.40 12.90
C LEU A 213 9.84 3.89 13.61
N GLU A 214 10.84 4.74 13.80
CA GLU A 214 12.08 4.39 14.49
C GLU A 214 11.84 4.24 15.99
N ASN A 215 11.15 5.21 16.60
CA ASN A 215 10.88 5.22 18.03
C ASN A 215 9.59 4.48 18.41
N MET A 216 8.87 3.96 17.42
CA MET A 216 7.59 3.25 17.60
C MET A 216 6.58 4.06 18.40
N ILE A 217 6.48 5.37 18.13
CA ILE A 217 5.52 6.25 18.79
C ILE A 217 4.54 6.82 17.79
N TYR A 218 3.33 7.13 18.25
CA TYR A 218 2.34 7.83 17.44
C TYR A 218 1.58 8.87 18.24
N THR A 219 1.16 9.94 17.56
CA THR A 219 0.26 10.95 18.11
C THR A 219 -1.01 10.96 17.26
N PRO A 220 -2.19 10.65 17.83
CA PRO A 220 -3.46 10.72 17.13
C PRO A 220 -4.12 12.09 17.27
N SER A 221 -4.88 12.47 16.25
CA SER A 221 -5.79 13.61 16.23
C SER A 221 -7.05 13.27 15.47
N PHE A 222 -8.17 13.85 15.90
CA PHE A 222 -9.47 13.66 15.29
C PHE A 222 -10.16 15.02 15.11
N ILE A 223 -10.73 15.22 13.92
CA ILE A 223 -11.38 16.45 13.49
C ILE A 223 -12.75 16.08 12.91
N GLU A 224 -13.79 16.73 13.39
CA GLU A 224 -15.15 16.63 12.86
C GLU A 224 -15.85 17.97 13.10
N ASP A 225 -16.34 18.59 12.04
CA ASP A 225 -16.88 19.95 12.08
C ASP A 225 -15.90 20.96 12.75
N THR A 226 -16.30 21.56 13.87
CA THR A 226 -15.48 22.49 14.66
C THR A 226 -14.72 21.79 15.79
N LEU A 227 -14.98 20.51 16.02
CA LEU A 227 -14.33 19.77 17.08
C LEU A 227 -12.95 19.31 16.63
N ARG A 228 -11.96 19.56 17.49
CA ARG A 228 -10.59 19.06 17.33
C ARG A 228 -10.12 18.47 18.65
N VAL A 229 -9.66 17.24 18.60
CA VAL A 229 -9.13 16.54 19.77
C VAL A 229 -7.85 15.79 19.41
N VAL A 230 -6.98 15.58 20.40
CA VAL A 230 -5.70 14.89 20.25
C VAL A 230 -5.53 13.82 21.33
N GLY A 231 -4.65 12.85 21.08
CA GLY A 231 -4.36 11.79 22.05
C GLY A 231 -5.51 10.80 22.21
N LYS A 232 -5.75 10.34 23.44
CA LYS A 232 -6.69 9.24 23.71
C LYS A 232 -8.11 9.53 23.21
N GLU A 233 -8.59 10.75 23.40
CA GLU A 233 -9.94 11.14 22.95
C GLU A 233 -10.10 11.03 21.43
N ALA A 234 -9.05 11.32 20.66
CA ALA A 234 -9.07 11.17 19.21
C ALA A 234 -9.28 9.70 18.80
N ILE A 235 -8.62 8.76 19.48
CA ILE A 235 -8.80 7.31 19.24
C ILE A 235 -10.22 6.90 19.60
N GLU A 236 -10.72 7.30 20.77
CA GLU A 236 -12.07 6.94 21.22
C GLU A 236 -13.16 7.43 20.27
N ARG A 237 -12.97 8.57 19.61
CA ARG A 237 -13.89 9.08 18.58
C ARG A 237 -13.75 8.34 17.26
N PHE A 238 -12.53 8.10 16.81
CA PHE A 238 -12.26 7.33 15.60
C PHE A 238 -12.87 5.92 15.67
N LEU A 239 -12.74 5.23 16.81
CA LEU A 239 -13.29 3.88 16.99
C LEU A 239 -14.84 3.82 16.95
N LYS A 240 -15.52 4.95 17.20
CA LYS A 240 -17.00 5.05 17.15
C LYS A 240 -17.54 5.24 15.72
N LYS A 241 -16.67 5.48 14.73
CA LYS A 241 -17.03 5.65 13.33
C LYS A 241 -17.57 4.35 12.73
N GLN A 242 -18.53 4.44 11.81
CA GLN A 242 -19.33 3.31 11.32
C GLN A 242 -19.34 3.16 9.78
N GLU A 243 -18.53 3.97 9.11
CA GLU A 243 -18.37 3.99 7.66
C GLU A 243 -17.84 2.63 7.17
N GLU A 244 -18.39 2.11 6.08
CA GLU A 244 -17.92 0.84 5.51
C GLU A 244 -16.50 1.00 4.92
N TYR A 245 -16.25 2.14 4.26
CA TYR A 245 -14.98 2.44 3.61
C TYR A 245 -14.52 3.86 3.90
N VAL A 246 -13.21 4.01 4.07
CA VAL A 246 -12.54 5.30 4.28
C VAL A 246 -11.39 5.47 3.30
N THR A 247 -11.01 6.73 3.07
CA THR A 247 -9.78 7.05 2.35
C THR A 247 -8.62 7.09 3.33
N VAL A 248 -7.58 6.30 3.06
CA VAL A 248 -6.30 6.36 3.78
C VAL A 248 -5.27 6.97 2.85
N ALA A 249 -4.56 7.98 3.33
CA ALA A 249 -3.39 8.57 2.70
C ALA A 249 -2.21 8.53 3.66
N ILE A 250 -1.03 8.16 3.17
CA ILE A 250 0.22 8.14 3.94
C ILE A 250 1.17 9.17 3.31
N LEU A 251 1.68 10.07 4.12
CA LEU A 251 2.51 11.21 3.72
C LEU A 251 3.82 11.16 4.49
N THR A 252 4.94 11.58 3.89
CA THR A 252 6.20 11.70 4.63
C THR A 252 6.21 12.97 5.47
N MET A 253 6.68 12.87 6.71
CA MET A 253 7.04 14.05 7.48
C MET A 253 8.40 14.51 6.96
N GLN A 254 8.43 15.57 6.15
CA GLN A 254 9.72 16.16 5.77
C GLN A 254 10.39 16.72 7.02
N SER A 255 11.61 16.25 7.29
CA SER A 255 12.56 16.86 8.23
C SER A 255 13.16 18.12 7.63
#